data_AF-A0A382XZU9-F1
#
_entry.id   AF-A0A382XZU9-F1
#
_cell.length_a   1.000
_cell.length_b   1.000
_cell.length_c   1.000
_cell.angle_alpha   90.00
_cell.angle_beta   90.00
_cell.angle_gamma   90.00
#
_symmetry.space_group_name_H-M   'P 1'
#
loop_
_entity.id
_entity.type
_entity.pdbx_description
1 polymer ?
#
loop_
_entity_poly.entity_id
_entity_poly.type
_entity_poly.pdbx_seq_one_letter_code
_entity_poly.pdbx_strand_id
1 'polypeptide(L)' 'MKYGTKDFTIEALFRFLDTLRESGEINMFGAPKVMEQHLGLSSQEAKDVWVAWTETYKEEGEGLE' A
#
# COMPACT_ATOMS: atom_id res chain seq x y z
N MET A 1 5.73 0.34 18.21
CA MET A 1 5.93 1.01 16.90
C MET A 1 5.11 0.25 15.89
N LYS A 2 4.15 0.90 15.22
CA LYS A 2 3.07 0.20 14.52
C LYS A 2 3.46 -0.36 13.14
N TYR A 3 4.60 0.05 12.57
CA TYR A 3 5.18 -0.56 11.37
C TYR A 3 6.71 -0.52 11.48
N GLY A 4 7.36 -1.66 11.25
CA GLY A 4 8.79 -1.90 11.47
C GLY A 4 9.68 -1.54 10.28
N THR A 5 9.18 -0.76 9.33
CA THR A 5 9.93 -0.32 8.15
C THR A 5 10.94 0.75 8.51
N LYS A 6 12.14 0.32 8.94
CA LYS A 6 13.25 1.22 9.28
C LYS A 6 13.71 2.13 8.11
N ASP A 7 13.32 1.79 6.89
CA ASP A 7 13.84 2.42 5.67
C ASP A 7 12.80 3.28 4.92
N PHE A 8 11.50 3.18 5.22
CA PHE A 8 10.44 3.91 4.48
C PHE A 8 9.35 4.48 5.40
N THR A 9 8.89 5.70 5.08
CA THR A 9 7.71 6.32 5.71
C THR A 9 6.41 5.78 5.10
N ILE A 10 5.31 5.86 5.85
CA ILE A 10 3.99 5.40 5.35
C ILE A 10 3.53 6.19 4.12
N GLU A 11 3.81 7.49 4.06
CA GLU A 11 3.49 8.34 2.91
C GLU A 11 4.23 7.92 1.65
N ALA A 12 5.51 7.54 1.77
CA ALA A 12 6.29 7.04 0.64
C ALA A 12 5.75 5.71 0.12
N LEU A 13 5.31 4.83 1.02
CA LEU A 13 4.70 3.55 0.66
C LEU A 13 3.33 3.73 -0.02
N PHE A 14 2.52 4.68 0.46
CA PHE A 14 1.23 4.98 -0.17
C PHE A 14 1.41 5.57 -1.56
N ARG A 15 2.36 6.51 -1.71
CA ARG A 15 2.71 7.07 -3.02
C ARG A 15 3.19 6.00 -4.00
N PHE A 16 3.96 5.02 -3.51
CA PHE A 16 4.36 3.86 -4.33
C PHE A 16 3.14 3.07 -4.82
N LEU A 17 2.17 2.81 -3.94
CA LEU A 17 0.93 2.11 -4.30
C LEU A 17 0.05 2.92 -5.26
N ASP A 18 -0.02 4.24 -5.11
CA ASP A 18 -0.74 5.11 -6.05
C ASP A 18 -0.11 5.07 -7.44
N THR A 19 1.22 5.21 -7.53
CA THR A 19 1.93 5.06 -8.82
C THR A 19 1.71 3.69 -9.44
N LEU A 20 1.73 2.62 -8.63
CA LEU A 20 1.48 1.27 -9.10
C LEU A 20 0.04 1.09 -9.61
N ARG A 21 -0.94 1.69 -8.94
CA ARG A 21 -2.34 1.72 -9.38
C ARG A 21 -2.51 2.49 -10.69
N GLU A 22 -1.92 3.68 -10.78
CA GLU A 22 -1.95 4.54 -11.97
C GLU A 22 -1.30 3.87 -13.18
N SER A 23 -0.26 3.05 -12.96
CA SER A 23 0.42 2.31 -14.04
C SER A 23 -0.52 1.32 -14.75
N GLY A 24 -1.47 0.72 -14.02
CA GLY A 24 -2.31 -0.36 -14.54
C GLY A 24 -1.55 -1.65 -14.91
N GLU A 25 -0.25 -1.75 -14.61
CA GLU A 25 0.61 -2.87 -15.01
C GLU A 25 0.28 -4.17 -14.26
N ILE A 26 -0.25 -4.05 -13.04
CA ILE A 26 -0.65 -5.19 -12.23
C ILE A 26 -2.05 -4.98 -11.65
N ASN A 27 -2.68 -6.09 -11.25
CA ASN A 27 -3.80 -6.03 -10.34
C ASN A 27 -3.33 -5.63 -8.93
N MET A 28 -4.00 -4.68 -8.27
CA MET A 28 -3.59 -4.16 -6.96
C MET A 28 -3.65 -5.18 -5.81
N PHE A 29 -4.32 -6.33 -5.95
CA PHE A 29 -4.18 -7.45 -5.00
C PHE A 29 -2.77 -8.08 -5.05
N GLY A 30 -2.02 -7.86 -6.14
CA GLY A 30 -0.61 -8.24 -6.28
C GLY A 30 0.36 -7.22 -5.68
N ALA A 31 -0.10 -6.02 -5.30
CA ALA A 31 0.76 -4.95 -4.79
C ALA A 31 1.58 -5.33 -3.53
N PRO A 32 1.07 -6.11 -2.55
CA PRO A 32 1.89 -6.58 -1.45
C PRO A 32 3.13 -7.36 -1.94
N LYS A 33 2.98 -8.19 -2.98
CA LYS A 33 4.09 -8.98 -3.51
C LYS A 33 5.16 -8.11 -4.17
N VAL A 34 4.73 -7.04 -4.85
CA VAL A 34 5.64 -6.07 -5.45
C VAL A 34 6.40 -5.30 -4.36
N MET A 35 5.74 -4.91 -3.26
CA MET A 35 6.43 -4.27 -2.14
C MET A 35 7.45 -5.20 -1.46
N GLU A 36 7.15 -6.50 -1.32
CA GLU A 36 8.14 -7.49 -0.85
C GLU A 36 9.38 -7.53 -1.76
N GLN A 37 9.17 -7.57 -3.09
CA GLN A 37 10.25 -7.73 -4.07
C GLN A 37 11.08 -6.46 -4.29
N HIS A 38 10.43 -5.31 -4.34
CA HIS A 38 11.07 -4.03 -4.69
C HIS A 38 11.55 -3.23 -3.48
N LEU A 39 10.86 -3.35 -2.34
CA LEU A 39 11.15 -2.58 -1.14
C LEU A 39 11.71 -3.45 -0.01
N GLY A 40 11.80 -4.77 -0.21
CA GLY A 40 12.33 -5.70 0.79
C GLY A 40 11.45 -5.86 2.03
N LEU A 41 10.17 -5.46 1.95
CA LEU A 41 9.24 -5.59 3.06
C LEU A 41 9.00 -7.06 3.41
N SER A 42 8.80 -7.36 4.69
CA SER A 42 8.23 -8.65 5.05
C SER A 42 6.81 -8.78 4.50
N SER A 43 6.35 -10.01 4.27
CA SER A 43 4.99 -10.25 3.78
C SER A 43 3.91 -9.66 4.69
N GLN A 44 4.18 -9.59 6.01
CA GLN A 44 3.25 -8.98 6.96
C GLN A 44 3.20 -7.46 6.79
N GLU A 45 4.36 -6.80 6.76
CA GLU A 45 4.43 -5.33 6.58
C GLU A 45 3.81 -4.89 5.26
N ALA A 46 4.10 -5.60 4.17
CA ALA A 46 3.52 -5.30 2.86
C ALA A 46 1.99 -5.42 2.87
N LYS A 47 1.45 -6.45 3.53
CA LYS A 47 -0.01 -6.61 3.68
C LYS A 47 -0.62 -5.52 4.54
N ASP A 48 0.00 -5.20 5.68
CA ASP A 48 -0.53 -4.18 6.59
C ASP A 48 -0.58 -2.80 5.93
N VAL A 49 0.49 -2.43 5.20
CA VAL A 49 0.56 -1.18 4.42
C VAL A 49 -0.49 -1.16 3.32
N TRP A 50 -0.64 -2.26 2.58
CA TRP A 50 -1.65 -2.37 1.54
C TRP A 50 -3.07 -2.24 2.10
N VAL A 51 -3.39 -2.92 3.21
CA VAL A 51 -4.70 -2.78 3.88
C VAL A 51 -4.93 -1.33 4.28
N ALA A 52 -3.98 -0.71 4.97
CA ALA A 52 -4.10 0.69 5.39
C ALA A 52 -4.33 1.64 4.20
N TRP A 53 -3.64 1.40 3.07
CA TRP A 53 -3.86 2.15 1.84
C TRP A 53 -5.25 1.90 1.24
N THR A 54 -5.78 0.68 1.27
CA THR A 54 -7.15 0.43 0.80
C THR A 54 -8.23 1.10 1.65
N GLU A 55 -7.96 1.34 2.94
CA GLU A 55 -8.89 2.02 3.84
C GLU A 55 -9.03 3.51 3.51
N THR A 56 -7.99 4.17 2.98
CA THR A 56 -8.09 5.58 2.57
C THR A 56 -9.16 5.79 1.49
N TYR A 57 -9.37 4.79 0.62
CA TYR A 57 -10.41 4.83 -0.41
C TYR A 57 -11.82 4.49 0.12
N LYS A 58 -11.92 3.85 1.29
CA LYS A 58 -13.21 3.60 1.93
C LYS A 58 -13.74 4.84 2.62
N GLU A 59 -12.86 5.61 3.24
CA GLU A 59 -13.20 6.88 3.91
C GLU A 59 -13.59 7.98 2.91
N GLU A 60 -13.07 7.95 1.67
CA GLU A 60 -13.52 8.84 0.58
C GLU A 60 -14.89 8.43 -0.03
N GLY A 61 -15.51 7.34 0.45
CA GLY A 61 -16.81 6.84 0.02
C GLY A 61 -18.00 7.23 0.91
N GLU A 62 -17.79 7.90 2.05
CA GLU A 62 -18.89 8.41 2.90
C GLU A 62 -19.39 9.76 2.38
N GLY A 63 -20.10 9.71 1.25
CA GLY A 63 -20.74 10.87 0.64
C GLY A 63 -21.83 10.55 -0.39
N LEU A 64 -22.31 9.29 -0.44
CA LEU A 64 -23.48 8.93 -1.24
C LEU A 64 -24.60 8.48 -0.28
N GLU A 65 -25.44 9.45 0.10
CA GLU A 65 -26.82 9.23 0.55
C GLU A 65 -27.67 8.58 -0.57
#